data_AF-A0A4Y8A9K5-F1
#
_entry.id   AF-A0A4Y8A9K5-F1
#
_cell.length_a   1.000
_cell.length_b   1.000
_cell.length_c   1.000
_cell.angle_alpha   90.00
_cell.angle_beta   90.00
_cell.angle_gamma   90.00
#
_symmetry.space_group_name_H-M   'P 1'
#
loop_
_entity.id
_entity.type
_entity.pdbx_description
1 polymer ?
#
loop_
_entity_poly.entity_id
_entity_poly.type
_entity_poly.pdbx_seq_one_letter_code
_entity_poly.pdbx_strand_id
1 'polypeptide(L)'
;MTTLKNHTILYDAECPMCKLYTHAFVQTGLLDKNGRAPYQQLPQDACPMVNRQRAVNEIALINQQTGEVTYGVKSLFKIIGNAMPVFKPLFGFSPFVWLMSKVYAFISYNRRVIIPTAGDGFALQPTFKLRYRVTYLVFAWALTSYILTCYAPLLGGIMPVGNLYREALICGGQIFFQGVVISIVANKKKWDYLGSMMTISLAGGLLLLPVVLLANVFGPHPIIYAGYFMLIAGLMFLEHIRRSKVLGIGWVLTITWAVYRAAILAAILFI
;
A
#
# COMPACT_ATOMS: atom_id res chain seq x y z
N MET A 1 -9.64 -17.55 22.56
CA MET A 1 -10.04 -16.31 21.85
C MET A 1 -11.54 -16.16 21.95
N THR A 2 -12.03 -14.96 22.20
CA THR A 2 -13.46 -14.65 22.33
C THR A 2 -13.97 -13.92 21.09
N THR A 3 -15.00 -14.46 20.45
CA THR A 3 -15.65 -13.85 19.27
C THR A 3 -16.44 -12.61 19.68
N LEU A 4 -16.32 -11.52 18.91
CA LEU A 4 -17.11 -10.33 19.12
C LEU A 4 -18.49 -10.52 18.47
N LYS A 5 -19.50 -10.77 19.31
CA LYS A 5 -20.87 -11.04 18.86
C LYS A 5 -21.67 -9.78 18.59
N ASN A 6 -22.70 -9.88 17.75
CA ASN A 6 -23.67 -8.81 17.47
C ASN A 6 -23.03 -7.51 16.94
N HIS A 7 -21.89 -7.65 16.28
CA HIS A 7 -21.22 -6.52 15.64
C HIS A 7 -21.08 -6.80 14.14
N THR A 8 -21.34 -5.78 13.33
CA THR A 8 -21.14 -5.85 11.87
C THR A 8 -20.14 -4.81 11.42
N ILE A 9 -19.08 -5.27 10.77
CA ILE A 9 -18.10 -4.41 10.13
C ILE A 9 -18.54 -4.10 8.70
N LEU A 10 -18.67 -2.81 8.39
CA LEU A 10 -19.03 -2.30 7.07
C LEU A 10 -17.78 -2.02 6.26
N TYR A 11 -17.54 -2.79 5.21
CA TYR A 11 -16.35 -2.66 4.38
C TYR A 11 -16.67 -2.25 2.94
N ASP A 12 -15.64 -1.79 2.24
CA ASP A 12 -15.73 -1.42 0.83
C ASP A 12 -15.64 -2.65 -0.08
N ALA A 13 -16.70 -2.94 -0.82
CA ALA A 13 -16.74 -4.06 -1.76
C ALA A 13 -15.73 -3.93 -2.91
N GLU A 14 -15.32 -2.72 -3.29
CA GLU A 14 -14.34 -2.53 -4.37
C GLU A 14 -12.90 -2.71 -3.87
N CYS A 15 -12.67 -2.52 -2.56
CA CYS A 15 -11.36 -2.57 -1.93
C CYS A 15 -10.94 -4.02 -1.60
N PRO A 16 -9.98 -4.63 -2.34
CA PRO A 16 -9.59 -6.02 -2.10
C PRO A 16 -8.89 -6.18 -0.74
N MET A 17 -8.14 -5.15 -0.31
CA MET A 17 -7.56 -5.10 1.03
C MET A 17 -8.65 -5.22 2.10
N CYS A 18 -9.71 -4.43 1.96
CA CYS A 18 -10.84 -4.38 2.88
C CYS A 18 -11.58 -5.71 2.91
N LYS A 19 -11.77 -6.33 1.75
CA LYS A 19 -12.34 -7.67 1.64
C LYS A 19 -11.50 -8.73 2.35
N LEU A 20 -10.18 -8.67 2.20
CA LEU A 20 -9.24 -9.66 2.73
C LEU A 20 -9.22 -9.66 4.26
N TYR A 21 -8.91 -8.53 4.90
CA TYR A 21 -8.77 -8.51 6.36
C TYR A 21 -10.11 -8.72 7.08
N THR A 22 -11.22 -8.23 6.53
CA THR A 22 -12.54 -8.50 7.12
C THR A 22 -12.96 -9.95 6.93
N HIS A 23 -12.48 -10.63 5.88
CA HIS A 23 -12.65 -12.08 5.73
C HIS A 23 -11.89 -12.83 6.81
N ALA A 24 -10.63 -12.45 7.01
CA ALA A 24 -9.79 -13.05 8.04
C ALA A 24 -10.45 -12.93 9.41
N PHE A 25 -11.01 -11.78 9.80
CA PHE A 25 -11.71 -11.62 11.08
C PHE A 25 -12.85 -12.62 11.29
N VAL A 26 -13.62 -12.95 10.24
CA VAL A 26 -14.69 -13.94 10.33
C VAL A 26 -14.11 -15.36 10.36
N GLN A 27 -13.14 -15.65 9.49
CA GLN A 27 -12.52 -16.99 9.40
C GLN A 27 -11.79 -17.40 10.68
N THR A 28 -11.10 -16.45 11.32
CA THR A 28 -10.36 -16.70 12.57
C THR A 28 -11.24 -16.54 13.82
N GLY A 29 -12.55 -16.32 13.66
CA GLY A 29 -13.51 -16.22 14.75
C GLY A 29 -13.38 -14.96 15.61
N LEU A 30 -12.72 -13.90 15.13
CA LEU A 30 -12.73 -12.59 15.79
C LEU A 30 -14.11 -11.91 15.67
N LEU A 31 -14.80 -12.13 14.55
CA LEU A 31 -16.18 -11.70 14.30
C LEU A 31 -17.07 -12.91 14.01
N ASP A 32 -18.37 -12.75 14.24
CA ASP A 32 -19.38 -13.75 13.85
C ASP A 32 -19.38 -14.01 12.33
N LYS A 33 -19.97 -15.13 11.91
CA LYS A 33 -20.15 -15.49 10.49
C LYS A 33 -20.85 -14.38 9.68
N ASN A 34 -21.82 -13.71 10.30
CA ASN A 34 -22.55 -12.58 9.72
C ASN A 34 -21.98 -11.21 10.15
N GLY A 35 -20.78 -11.19 10.72
CA GLY A 35 -20.15 -10.01 11.32
C GLY A 35 -19.55 -9.03 10.32
N ARG A 36 -19.75 -9.22 9.01
CA ARG A 36 -19.29 -8.29 7.96
C ARG A 36 -20.34 -8.08 6.89
N ALA A 37 -20.45 -6.85 6.39
CA ALA A 37 -21.32 -6.52 5.27
C ALA A 37 -20.65 -5.46 4.38
N PRO A 38 -20.79 -5.53 3.05
CA PRO A 38 -20.36 -4.44 2.18
C PRO A 38 -21.34 -3.28 2.31
N TYR A 39 -20.84 -2.05 2.50
CA TYR A 39 -21.73 -0.90 2.69
C TYR A 39 -22.56 -0.58 1.44
N GLN A 40 -22.07 -0.97 0.26
CA GLN A 40 -22.76 -0.76 -1.01
C GLN A 40 -24.05 -1.57 -1.16
N GLN A 41 -24.18 -2.67 -0.43
CA GLN A 41 -25.36 -3.54 -0.48
C GLN A 41 -26.36 -3.24 0.63
N LEU A 42 -26.09 -2.26 1.50
CA LEU A 42 -27.01 -1.88 2.56
C LEU A 42 -28.03 -0.85 2.03
N PRO A 43 -29.35 -1.14 2.12
CA PRO A 43 -30.41 -0.16 1.83
C PRO A 43 -30.15 1.14 2.59
N GLN A 44 -30.42 2.30 2.01
CA GLN A 44 -30.10 3.61 2.62
C GLN A 44 -30.60 3.71 4.09
N ASP A 45 -31.79 3.16 4.34
CA ASP A 45 -32.48 3.22 5.63
C ASP A 45 -32.07 2.12 6.62
N ALA A 46 -31.26 1.14 6.21
CA ALA A 46 -30.91 0.00 7.06
C ALA A 46 -30.05 0.38 8.28
N CYS A 47 -29.31 1.51 8.20
CA CYS A 47 -28.41 1.98 9.26
C CYS A 47 -28.33 3.51 9.31
N PRO A 48 -29.35 4.22 9.83
CA PRO A 48 -29.37 5.69 9.87
C PRO A 48 -28.23 6.28 10.72
N MET A 49 -27.70 5.51 11.68
CA MET A 49 -26.61 5.92 12.57
C MET A 49 -25.22 5.94 11.90
N VAL A 50 -25.09 5.39 10.69
CA VAL A 50 -23.82 5.29 9.98
C VAL A 50 -23.64 6.46 9.03
N ASN A 51 -22.59 7.25 9.25
CA ASN A 51 -22.10 8.17 8.23
C ASN A 51 -21.40 7.36 7.13
N ARG A 52 -22.10 7.09 6.02
CA ARG A 52 -21.60 6.25 4.92
C ARG A 52 -20.36 6.81 4.25
N GLN A 53 -20.28 8.14 4.05
CA GLN A 53 -19.10 8.77 3.47
C GLN A 53 -17.87 8.61 4.37
N ARG A 54 -18.08 8.69 5.69
CA ARG A 54 -17.04 8.38 6.66
C ARG A 54 -16.70 6.90 6.62
N ALA A 55 -17.68 5.99 6.57
CA ALA A 55 -17.48 4.55 6.48
C ALA A 55 -16.62 4.12 5.28
N VAL A 56 -16.72 4.86 4.17
CA VAL A 56 -15.88 4.65 2.98
C VAL A 56 -14.41 5.00 3.29
N ASN A 57 -14.15 6.08 4.02
CA ASN A 57 -12.78 6.52 4.35
C ASN A 57 -12.20 5.81 5.59
N GLU A 58 -13.05 5.46 6.54
CA GLU A 58 -12.75 4.86 7.82
C GLU A 58 -13.75 3.72 8.04
N ILE A 59 -13.30 2.48 8.00
CA ILE A 59 -14.18 1.31 8.15
C ILE A 59 -15.08 1.46 9.38
N ALA A 60 -16.37 1.17 9.25
CA ALA A 60 -17.33 1.31 10.35
C ALA A 60 -17.60 -0.05 10.99
N LEU A 61 -17.75 -0.09 12.31
CA LEU A 61 -18.17 -1.26 13.08
C LEU A 61 -19.38 -0.85 13.91
N ILE A 62 -20.48 -1.55 13.68
CA ILE A 62 -21.78 -1.26 14.26
C ILE A 62 -22.06 -2.30 15.33
N ASN A 63 -22.46 -1.87 16.52
CA ASN A 63 -23.10 -2.74 17.50
C ASN A 63 -24.60 -2.83 17.15
N GLN A 64 -25.07 -4.03 16.79
CA GLN A 64 -26.46 -4.25 16.38
C GLN A 64 -27.46 -4.10 17.53
N GLN A 65 -27.02 -4.24 18.79
CA GLN A 65 -27.89 -4.13 19.95
C GLN A 65 -28.09 -2.68 20.41
N THR A 66 -27.03 -1.87 20.37
CA THR A 66 -27.05 -0.49 20.89
C THR A 66 -27.12 0.57 19.81
N GLY A 67 -26.85 0.21 18.54
CA GLY A 67 -26.69 1.16 17.44
C GLY A 67 -25.38 1.97 17.48
N GLU A 68 -24.48 1.68 18.44
CA GLU A 68 -23.19 2.35 18.55
C GLU A 68 -22.33 2.08 17.31
N VAL A 69 -21.82 3.15 16.68
CA VAL A 69 -20.90 3.04 15.54
C VAL A 69 -19.51 3.52 15.90
N THR A 70 -18.54 2.63 15.75
CA THR A 70 -17.11 2.96 15.86
C THR A 70 -16.48 3.01 14.47
N TYR A 71 -15.50 3.89 14.27
CA TYR A 71 -14.85 4.10 12.96
C TYR A 71 -13.34 3.90 13.00
N GLY A 72 -12.79 3.47 11.86
CA GLY A 72 -11.37 3.42 11.57
C GLY A 72 -10.60 2.49 12.49
N VAL A 73 -9.48 2.96 13.02
CA VAL A 73 -8.60 2.13 13.87
C VAL A 73 -9.28 1.70 15.18
N LYS A 74 -10.21 2.51 15.71
CA LYS A 74 -10.95 2.18 16.94
C LYS A 74 -11.83 0.94 16.74
N SER A 75 -12.41 0.79 15.54
CA SER A 75 -13.17 -0.41 15.16
C SER A 75 -12.28 -1.66 15.18
N LEU A 76 -11.08 -1.55 14.60
CA LEU A 76 -10.11 -2.65 14.59
C LEU A 76 -9.66 -3.01 16.01
N PHE A 77 -9.38 -2.01 16.84
CA PHE A 77 -9.00 -2.22 18.24
C PHE A 77 -10.13 -2.84 19.08
N LYS A 78 -11.40 -2.51 18.82
CA LYS A 78 -12.54 -3.12 19.50
C LYS A 78 -12.62 -4.63 19.18
N ILE A 79 -12.42 -5.00 17.92
CA ILE A 79 -12.44 -6.41 17.45
C ILE A 79 -11.25 -7.18 18.04
N ILE A 80 -10.04 -6.66 17.85
CA ILE A 80 -8.80 -7.33 18.30
C ILE A 80 -8.73 -7.37 19.83
N GLY A 81 -9.09 -6.27 20.50
CA GLY A 81 -9.11 -6.19 21.95
C GLY A 81 -10.15 -7.09 22.60
N ASN A 82 -11.25 -7.41 21.91
CA ASN A 82 -12.19 -8.44 22.37
C ASN A 82 -11.58 -9.83 22.29
N ALA A 83 -10.90 -10.18 21.20
CA ALA A 83 -10.32 -11.50 21.00
C ALA A 83 -9.06 -11.74 21.84
N MET A 84 -8.28 -10.68 22.09
CA MET A 84 -7.02 -10.69 22.83
C MET A 84 -7.03 -9.58 23.90
N PRO A 85 -7.63 -9.84 25.07
CA PRO A 85 -7.80 -8.84 26.14
C PRO A 85 -6.50 -8.22 26.66
N VAL A 86 -5.37 -8.94 26.53
CA VAL A 86 -4.03 -8.48 26.91
C VAL A 86 -3.66 -7.15 26.24
N PHE A 87 -4.16 -6.87 25.03
CA PHE A 87 -3.89 -5.63 24.31
C PHE A 87 -4.86 -4.48 24.63
N LYS A 88 -5.92 -4.71 25.45
CA LYS A 88 -6.89 -3.65 25.79
C LYS A 88 -6.26 -2.41 26.43
N PRO A 89 -5.31 -2.51 27.37
CA PRO A 89 -4.66 -1.33 27.95
C PRO A 89 -3.92 -0.50 26.89
N LEU A 90 -3.23 -1.17 25.96
CA LEU A 90 -2.53 -0.53 24.84
C LEU A 90 -3.52 0.17 23.90
N PHE A 91 -4.64 -0.48 23.57
CA PHE A 91 -5.69 0.08 22.72
C PHE A 91 -6.51 1.19 23.39
N GLY A 92 -6.44 1.31 24.72
CA GLY A 92 -7.00 2.44 25.48
C GLY A 92 -6.02 3.60 25.66
N PHE A 93 -4.72 3.41 25.42
CA PHE A 93 -3.70 4.43 25.61
C PHE A 93 -3.76 5.51 24.52
N SER A 94 -4.25 6.70 24.86
CA SER A 94 -4.53 7.78 23.91
C SER A 94 -3.38 8.13 22.95
N PRO A 95 -2.11 8.22 23.38
CA PRO A 95 -1.00 8.47 22.45
C PRO A 95 -0.83 7.36 21.41
N PHE A 96 -0.99 6.09 21.80
CA PHE A 96 -0.92 4.96 20.87
C PHE A 96 -2.09 4.98 19.89
N VAL A 97 -3.31 5.21 20.38
CA VAL A 97 -4.50 5.34 19.51
C VAL A 97 -4.35 6.49 18.54
N TRP A 98 -3.82 7.63 18.97
CA TRP A 98 -3.55 8.78 18.11
C TRP A 98 -2.55 8.42 17.00
N LEU A 99 -1.41 7.81 17.36
CA LEU A 99 -0.38 7.39 16.41
C LEU A 99 -0.96 6.42 15.38
N MET A 100 -1.64 5.37 15.87
CA MET A 100 -2.23 4.36 15.00
C MET A 100 -3.38 4.90 14.13
N SER A 101 -4.09 5.94 14.58
CA SER A 101 -5.05 6.65 13.75
C SER A 101 -4.38 7.37 12.57
N LYS A 102 -3.16 7.91 12.76
CA LYS A 102 -2.38 8.51 11.66
C LYS A 102 -1.89 7.46 10.67
N VAL A 103 -1.36 6.34 11.17
CA VAL A 103 -0.94 5.20 10.33
C VAL A 103 -2.13 4.63 9.54
N TYR A 104 -3.27 4.45 10.20
CA TYR A 104 -4.49 4.00 9.56
C TYR A 104 -4.93 4.95 8.43
N ALA A 105 -4.97 6.25 8.70
CA ALA A 105 -5.33 7.25 7.70
C ALA A 105 -4.34 7.23 6.51
N PHE A 106 -3.05 7.12 6.80
CA PHE A 106 -2.00 7.02 5.78
C PHE A 106 -2.23 5.86 4.81
N ILE A 107 -2.59 4.67 5.33
CA ILE A 107 -2.91 3.50 4.50
C ILE A 107 -4.25 3.71 3.79
N SER A 108 -5.31 4.12 4.52
CA SER A 108 -6.66 4.21 3.97
C SER A 108 -6.76 5.18 2.79
N TYR A 109 -6.16 6.37 2.88
CA TYR A 109 -6.17 7.36 1.80
C TYR A 109 -5.28 6.98 0.59
N ASN A 110 -4.39 5.99 0.75
CA ASN A 110 -3.54 5.47 -0.32
C ASN A 110 -3.95 4.07 -0.78
N ARG A 111 -5.02 3.49 -0.23
CA ARG A 111 -5.40 2.09 -0.51
C ARG A 111 -5.57 1.78 -1.99
N ARG A 112 -6.04 2.73 -2.80
CA ARG A 112 -6.23 2.57 -4.25
C ARG A 112 -4.94 2.48 -5.05
N VAL A 113 -3.88 3.13 -4.58
CA VAL A 113 -2.57 2.99 -5.22
C VAL A 113 -1.81 1.78 -4.68
N ILE A 114 -2.04 1.42 -3.41
CA ILE A 114 -1.47 0.22 -2.82
C ILE A 114 -2.06 -1.03 -3.49
N ILE A 115 -3.39 -1.13 -3.53
CA ILE A 115 -4.13 -2.21 -4.18
C ILE A 115 -5.15 -1.58 -5.16
N PRO A 116 -4.85 -1.60 -6.46
CA PRO A 116 -5.73 -1.00 -7.47
C PRO A 116 -7.02 -1.80 -7.64
N THR A 117 -8.11 -1.07 -7.94
CA THR A 117 -9.45 -1.62 -8.18
C THR A 117 -9.79 -1.51 -9.67
N ALA A 118 -10.45 -2.52 -10.22
CA ALA A 118 -10.94 -2.49 -11.59
C ALA A 118 -12.31 -1.78 -11.62
N GLY A 119 -12.30 -0.45 -11.54
CA GLY A 119 -13.50 0.39 -11.70
C GLY A 119 -13.93 1.19 -10.47
N ASP A 120 -14.85 2.13 -10.75
CA ASP A 120 -15.56 2.99 -9.81
C ASP A 120 -17.08 2.78 -10.01
N GLY A 121 -17.55 1.55 -9.78
CA GLY A 121 -18.92 1.11 -10.08
C GLY A 121 -19.97 1.60 -9.08
N PHE A 122 -19.56 2.20 -7.96
CA PHE A 122 -20.48 2.65 -6.91
C PHE A 122 -20.42 4.16 -6.65
N ALA A 123 -21.55 4.73 -6.22
CA ALA A 123 -21.69 6.18 -6.02
C ALA A 123 -20.78 6.76 -4.92
N LEU A 124 -20.42 5.97 -3.91
CA LEU A 124 -19.57 6.41 -2.80
C LEU A 124 -18.14 5.96 -3.02
N GLN A 125 -17.24 6.93 -3.10
CA GLN A 125 -15.84 6.74 -3.45
C GLN A 125 -14.96 7.34 -2.35
N PRO A 126 -13.83 6.69 -1.99
CA PRO A 126 -12.91 7.23 -1.01
C PRO A 126 -12.38 8.60 -1.44
N THR A 127 -12.29 9.51 -0.48
CA THR A 127 -11.91 10.89 -0.73
C THR A 127 -10.40 10.97 -0.97
N PHE A 128 -10.01 11.50 -2.12
CA PHE A 128 -8.60 11.79 -2.40
C PHE A 128 -8.09 12.91 -1.49
N LYS A 129 -6.94 12.70 -0.85
CA LYS A 129 -6.26 13.72 -0.05
C LYS A 129 -4.80 13.84 -0.47
N LEU A 130 -4.47 14.97 -1.11
CA LEU A 130 -3.14 15.24 -1.65
C LEU A 130 -2.03 15.11 -0.60
N ARG A 131 -2.24 15.64 0.62
CA ARG A 131 -1.26 15.55 1.72
C ARG A 131 -0.82 14.10 1.97
N TYR A 132 -1.77 13.17 2.09
CA TYR A 132 -1.47 11.75 2.32
C TYR A 132 -0.81 11.08 1.11
N ARG A 133 -1.14 11.51 -0.11
CA ARG A 133 -0.50 11.00 -1.34
C ARG A 133 0.97 11.43 -1.39
N VAL A 134 1.27 12.70 -1.12
CA VAL A 134 2.64 13.21 -1.09
C VAL A 134 3.45 12.53 0.01
N THR A 135 2.91 12.42 1.23
CA THR A 135 3.58 11.68 2.31
C THR A 135 3.86 10.23 1.91
N TYR A 136 2.95 9.57 1.20
CA TYR A 136 3.15 8.20 0.72
C TYR A 136 4.27 8.10 -0.32
N LEU A 137 4.32 9.03 -1.29
CA LEU A 137 5.39 9.07 -2.28
C LEU A 137 6.76 9.28 -1.62
N VAL A 138 6.86 10.21 -0.68
CA VAL A 138 8.11 10.48 0.06
C VAL A 138 8.52 9.27 0.90
N PHE A 139 7.58 8.65 1.62
CA PHE A 139 7.84 7.45 2.40
C PHE A 139 8.33 6.29 1.53
N ALA A 140 7.61 5.98 0.46
CA ALA A 140 7.97 4.90 -0.46
C ALA A 140 9.32 5.17 -1.13
N TRP A 141 9.60 6.43 -1.50
CA TRP A 141 10.88 6.84 -2.07
C TRP A 141 12.03 6.63 -1.09
N ALA A 142 11.93 7.19 0.12
CA ALA A 142 12.98 7.09 1.13
C ALA A 142 13.27 5.63 1.50
N LEU A 143 12.24 4.83 1.75
CA LEU A 143 12.42 3.43 2.14
C LEU A 143 12.99 2.58 0.99
N THR A 144 12.52 2.78 -0.25
CA THR A 144 13.05 2.06 -1.41
C THR A 144 14.52 2.41 -1.64
N SER A 145 14.87 3.71 -1.62
CA SER A 145 16.26 4.15 -1.79
C SER A 145 17.17 3.65 -0.67
N TYR A 146 16.69 3.62 0.56
CA TYR A 146 17.44 3.03 1.68
C TYR A 146 17.72 1.53 1.46
N ILE A 147 16.68 0.75 1.12
CA ILE A 147 16.85 -0.70 0.88
C ILE A 147 17.81 -0.94 -0.29
N LEU A 148 17.69 -0.19 -1.39
CA LEU A 148 18.61 -0.29 -2.52
C LEU A 148 20.05 0.05 -2.14
N THR A 149 20.25 1.02 -1.25
CA THR A 149 21.58 1.36 -0.71
C THR A 149 22.16 0.19 0.08
N CYS A 150 21.36 -0.48 0.90
CA CYS A 150 21.80 -1.67 1.64
C CYS A 150 22.02 -2.87 0.72
N TYR A 151 21.32 -2.94 -0.42
CA TYR A 151 21.46 -4.02 -1.40
C TYR A 151 22.68 -3.82 -2.31
N ALA A 152 23.07 -2.58 -2.62
CA ALA A 152 24.13 -2.26 -3.58
C ALA A 152 25.49 -2.95 -3.29
N PRO A 153 25.98 -3.06 -2.03
CA PRO A 153 27.21 -3.80 -1.73
C PRO A 153 27.17 -5.27 -2.12
N LEU A 154 25.98 -5.91 -2.11
CA LEU A 154 25.81 -7.30 -2.51
C LEU A 154 26.07 -7.51 -4.01
N LEU A 155 25.96 -6.46 -4.80
CA LEU A 155 26.27 -6.45 -6.24
C LEU A 155 27.73 -6.05 -6.52
N GLY A 156 28.55 -5.93 -5.47
CA GLY A 156 29.98 -5.62 -5.60
C GLY A 156 30.69 -6.57 -6.55
N GLY A 157 31.45 -6.02 -7.49
CA GLY A 157 32.12 -6.78 -8.55
C GLY A 157 31.29 -6.94 -9.84
N ILE A 158 29.99 -6.65 -9.83
CA ILE A 158 29.14 -6.61 -11.03
C ILE A 158 28.75 -5.16 -11.36
N MET A 159 28.41 -4.36 -10.35
CA MET A 159 28.04 -2.96 -10.50
C MET A 159 28.83 -2.06 -9.54
N PRO A 160 29.12 -0.81 -9.91
CA PRO A 160 29.68 0.17 -8.99
C PRO A 160 28.75 0.35 -7.77
N VAL A 161 29.33 0.22 -6.57
CA VAL A 161 28.56 0.35 -5.32
C VAL A 161 28.12 1.79 -5.11
N GLY A 162 26.81 1.97 -4.87
CA GLY A 162 26.18 3.27 -4.70
C GLY A 162 26.07 3.67 -3.25
N ASN A 163 26.10 4.98 -3.02
CA ASN A 163 25.71 5.56 -1.75
C ASN A 163 24.22 5.95 -1.75
N LEU A 164 23.71 6.32 -0.58
CA LEU A 164 22.32 6.74 -0.41
C LEU A 164 21.92 7.88 -1.34
N TYR A 165 22.84 8.83 -1.59
CA TYR A 165 22.57 9.96 -2.46
C TYR A 165 22.30 9.51 -3.91
N ARG A 166 23.12 8.60 -4.45
CA ARG A 166 22.92 8.04 -5.79
C ARG A 166 21.58 7.31 -5.89
N GLU A 167 21.28 6.42 -4.95
CA GLU A 167 20.03 5.64 -4.98
C GLU A 167 18.79 6.52 -4.72
N ALA A 168 18.93 7.58 -3.93
CA ALA A 168 17.90 8.60 -3.75
C ALA A 168 17.65 9.40 -5.03
N LEU A 169 18.70 9.82 -5.74
CA LEU A 169 18.59 10.52 -7.02
C LEU A 169 17.98 9.64 -8.10
N ILE A 170 18.37 8.37 -8.20
CA ILE A 170 17.83 7.46 -9.21
C ILE A 170 16.32 7.28 -9.01
N CYS A 171 15.88 6.97 -7.78
CA CYS A 171 14.47 6.78 -7.48
C CYS A 171 13.67 8.08 -7.54
N GLY A 172 14.23 9.18 -7.01
CA GLY A 172 13.57 10.50 -7.01
C GLY A 172 13.46 11.09 -8.41
N GLY A 173 14.52 10.95 -9.21
CA GLY A 173 14.53 11.32 -10.62
C GLY A 173 13.50 10.53 -11.42
N GLN A 174 13.28 9.24 -11.11
CA GLN A 174 12.23 8.44 -11.76
C GLN A 174 10.84 9.01 -11.44
N ILE A 175 10.57 9.39 -10.18
CA ILE A 175 9.30 10.03 -9.78
C ILE A 175 9.11 11.35 -10.53
N PHE A 176 10.15 12.17 -10.61
CA PHE A 176 10.09 13.45 -11.30
C PHE A 176 9.84 13.27 -12.80
N PHE A 177 10.66 12.46 -13.46
CA PHE A 177 10.58 12.19 -14.89
C PHE A 177 9.20 11.61 -15.28
N GLN A 178 8.77 10.56 -14.59
CA GLN A 178 7.45 9.96 -14.80
C GLN A 178 6.31 10.92 -14.45
N GLY A 179 6.52 11.79 -13.46
CA GLY A 179 5.61 12.86 -13.09
C GLY A 179 5.42 13.88 -14.22
N VAL A 180 6.48 14.24 -14.93
CA VAL A 180 6.41 15.10 -16.12
C VAL A 180 5.66 14.38 -17.25
N VAL A 181 6.06 13.16 -17.59
CA VAL A 181 5.44 12.38 -18.69
C VAL A 181 3.94 12.20 -18.48
N ILE A 182 3.50 11.78 -17.28
CA ILE A 182 2.06 11.59 -17.01
C ILE A 182 1.29 12.91 -17.00
N SER A 183 1.93 14.02 -16.62
CA SER A 183 1.28 15.35 -16.66
C SER A 183 0.95 15.75 -18.10
N ILE A 184 1.74 15.31 -19.08
CA ILE A 184 1.52 15.56 -20.50
C ILE A 184 0.49 14.57 -21.07
N VAL A 185 0.64 13.28 -20.79
CA VAL A 185 -0.18 12.21 -21.39
C VAL A 185 -1.58 12.12 -20.78
N ALA A 186 -1.70 12.22 -19.46
CA ALA A 186 -2.96 12.03 -18.74
C ALA A 186 -2.96 12.71 -17.36
N ASN A 187 -2.88 14.05 -17.32
CA ASN A 187 -2.74 14.82 -16.08
C ASN A 187 -3.78 14.45 -15.00
N LYS A 188 -5.02 14.14 -15.39
CA LYS A 188 -6.09 13.73 -14.47
C LYS A 188 -5.75 12.46 -13.67
N LYS A 189 -4.89 11.59 -14.20
CA LYS A 189 -4.47 10.32 -13.59
C LYS A 189 -3.08 10.39 -12.92
N LYS A 190 -2.46 11.58 -12.89
CA LYS A 190 -1.09 11.79 -12.39
C LYS A 190 -0.84 11.19 -11.01
N TRP A 191 -1.69 11.53 -10.05
CA TRP A 191 -1.47 11.12 -8.66
C TRP A 191 -1.70 9.64 -8.44
N ASP A 192 -2.63 9.03 -9.17
CA ASP A 192 -2.90 7.59 -9.10
C ASP A 192 -1.78 6.79 -9.77
N TYR A 193 -1.30 7.26 -10.91
CA TYR A 193 -0.14 6.66 -11.57
C TYR A 193 1.11 6.76 -10.70
N LEU A 194 1.48 7.95 -10.20
CA LEU A 194 2.68 8.13 -9.37
C LEU A 194 2.62 7.29 -8.10
N GLY A 195 1.46 7.27 -7.42
CA GLY A 195 1.29 6.42 -6.24
C GLY A 195 1.43 4.95 -6.60
N SER A 196 0.80 4.49 -7.69
CA SER A 196 0.85 3.10 -8.14
C SER A 196 2.28 2.68 -8.52
N MET A 197 3.02 3.51 -9.24
CA MET A 197 4.42 3.29 -9.59
C MET A 197 5.31 3.19 -8.34
N MET A 198 5.08 4.05 -7.35
CA MET A 198 5.82 3.99 -6.10
C MET A 198 5.44 2.81 -5.23
N THR A 199 4.19 2.33 -5.28
CA THR A 199 3.81 1.07 -4.66
C THR A 199 4.59 -0.10 -5.26
N ILE A 200 4.75 -0.15 -6.58
CA ILE A 200 5.56 -1.20 -7.23
C ILE A 200 7.01 -1.13 -6.76
N SER A 201 7.58 0.09 -6.72
CA SER A 201 8.96 0.30 -6.27
C SER A 201 9.17 -0.11 -4.81
N LEU A 202 8.23 0.26 -3.94
CA LEU A 202 8.24 -0.14 -2.53
C LEU A 202 8.10 -1.66 -2.37
N ALA A 203 7.19 -2.29 -3.10
CA ALA A 203 7.00 -3.74 -3.06
C ALA A 203 8.26 -4.47 -3.52
N GLY A 204 8.89 -4.02 -4.61
CA GLY A 204 10.18 -4.54 -5.08
C GLY A 204 11.27 -4.39 -4.02
N GLY A 205 11.41 -3.20 -3.42
CA GLY A 205 12.36 -2.98 -2.31
C GLY A 205 12.11 -3.93 -1.14
N LEU A 206 10.86 -4.07 -0.70
CA LEU A 206 10.49 -5.00 0.39
C LEU A 206 10.79 -6.47 0.05
N LEU A 207 10.71 -6.87 -1.23
CA LEU A 207 11.10 -8.22 -1.67
C LEU A 207 12.63 -8.41 -1.67
N LEU A 208 13.41 -7.36 -1.85
CA LEU A 208 14.88 -7.43 -1.71
C LEU A 208 15.33 -7.50 -0.25
N LEU A 209 14.54 -6.98 0.69
CA LEU A 209 14.90 -6.87 2.10
C LEU A 209 15.29 -8.20 2.78
N PRO A 210 14.59 -9.34 2.59
CA PRO A 210 15.01 -10.63 3.15
C PRO A 210 16.43 -11.04 2.74
N VAL A 211 16.82 -10.76 1.48
CA VAL A 211 18.17 -11.05 0.99
C VAL A 211 19.19 -10.16 1.71
N VAL A 212 18.89 -8.86 1.88
CA VAL A 212 19.77 -7.94 2.65
C VAL A 212 19.99 -8.46 4.07
N LEU A 213 18.92 -8.90 4.76
CA LEU A 213 18.99 -9.34 6.14
C LEU A 213 19.75 -10.67 6.31
N LEU A 214 19.71 -11.55 5.30
CA LEU A 214 20.31 -12.87 5.36
C LEU A 214 21.66 -12.97 4.63
N ALA A 215 22.09 -11.94 3.89
CA ALA A 215 23.32 -11.98 3.09
C ALA A 215 24.57 -12.32 3.91
N ASN A 216 24.66 -11.82 5.16
CA ASN A 216 25.77 -12.13 6.06
C ASN A 216 25.84 -13.63 6.43
N VAL A 217 24.73 -14.36 6.33
CA VAL A 217 24.67 -15.81 6.59
C VAL A 217 25.10 -16.61 5.36
N PHE A 218 24.72 -16.15 4.16
CA PHE A 218 24.97 -16.87 2.91
C PHE A 218 26.33 -16.55 2.26
N GLY A 219 26.98 -15.44 2.64
CA GLY A 219 28.28 -15.02 2.09
C GLY A 219 28.18 -14.29 0.73
N PRO A 220 29.32 -13.87 0.16
CA PRO A 220 29.33 -13.02 -1.03
C PRO A 220 29.10 -13.81 -2.32
N HIS A 221 27.87 -13.79 -2.83
CA HIS A 221 27.50 -14.38 -4.12
C HIS A 221 26.90 -13.34 -5.10
N PRO A 222 27.72 -12.45 -5.68
CA PRO A 222 27.23 -11.33 -6.50
C PRO A 222 26.33 -11.76 -7.67
N ILE A 223 26.65 -12.88 -8.35
CA ILE A 223 25.88 -13.37 -9.50
C ILE A 223 24.47 -13.81 -9.07
N ILE A 224 24.34 -14.48 -7.91
CA ILE A 224 23.05 -14.91 -7.38
C ILE A 224 22.22 -13.68 -6.99
N TYR A 225 22.84 -12.70 -6.33
CA TYR A 225 22.17 -11.46 -5.96
C TYR A 225 21.76 -10.64 -7.17
N ALA A 226 22.60 -10.55 -8.21
CA ALA A 226 22.22 -9.91 -9.47
C ALA A 226 21.04 -10.64 -10.14
N GLY A 227 21.06 -11.98 -10.18
CA GLY A 227 19.95 -12.78 -10.71
C GLY A 227 18.64 -12.54 -9.94
N TYR A 228 18.71 -12.48 -8.60
CA TYR A 228 17.55 -12.17 -7.76
C TYR A 228 17.04 -10.75 -8.01
N PHE A 229 17.93 -9.77 -8.09
CA PHE A 229 17.58 -8.39 -8.43
C PHE A 229 16.85 -8.32 -9.78
N MET A 230 17.35 -9.03 -10.81
CA MET A 230 16.73 -9.07 -12.13
C MET A 230 15.36 -9.76 -12.12
N LEU A 231 15.19 -10.82 -11.32
CA LEU A 231 13.88 -11.45 -11.10
C LEU A 231 12.88 -10.43 -10.51
N ILE A 232 13.26 -9.72 -9.45
CA ILE A 232 12.40 -8.70 -8.83
C ILE A 232 12.11 -7.56 -9.81
N ALA A 233 13.11 -7.07 -10.55
CA ALA A 233 12.94 -6.03 -11.56
C ALA A 233 11.97 -6.48 -12.67
N GLY A 234 12.05 -7.74 -13.11
CA GLY A 234 11.12 -8.34 -14.08
C GLY A 234 9.69 -8.39 -13.54
N LEU A 235 9.49 -8.85 -12.30
CA LEU A 235 8.18 -8.86 -11.65
C LEU A 235 7.61 -7.45 -11.50
N MET A 236 8.43 -6.47 -11.13
CA MET A 236 8.04 -5.05 -11.06
C MET A 236 7.59 -4.52 -12.43
N PHE A 237 8.30 -4.89 -13.50
CA PHE A 237 7.94 -4.48 -14.86
C PHE A 237 6.59 -5.07 -15.31
N LEU A 238 6.36 -6.35 -15.07
CA LEU A 238 5.07 -7.02 -15.35
C LEU A 238 3.92 -6.38 -14.56
N GLU A 239 4.15 -6.07 -13.28
CA GLU A 239 3.16 -5.41 -12.44
C GLU A 239 2.89 -3.97 -12.87
N HIS A 240 3.90 -3.26 -13.40
CA HIS A 240 3.74 -1.93 -13.99
C HIS A 240 2.85 -1.97 -15.24
N ILE A 241 3.05 -2.94 -16.12
CA ILE A 241 2.18 -3.18 -17.29
C ILE A 241 0.73 -3.42 -16.84
N ARG A 242 0.53 -4.35 -15.89
CA ARG A 242 -0.79 -4.70 -15.37
C ARG A 242 -1.50 -3.47 -14.79
N ARG A 243 -0.80 -2.69 -13.96
CA ARG A 243 -1.35 -1.48 -13.31
C ARG A 243 -1.62 -0.36 -14.32
N SER A 244 -0.76 -0.18 -15.32
CA SER A 244 -0.98 0.80 -16.40
C SER A 244 -2.20 0.44 -17.25
N LYS A 245 -2.45 -0.87 -17.47
CA LYS A 245 -3.68 -1.35 -18.12
C LYS A 245 -4.92 -1.08 -17.26
N VAL A 246 -4.87 -1.36 -15.95
CA VAL A 246 -5.98 -1.07 -15.02
C VAL A 246 -6.29 0.43 -14.96
N LEU A 247 -5.27 1.28 -14.98
CA LEU A 247 -5.44 2.73 -15.01
C LEU A 247 -5.86 3.28 -16.39
N GLY A 248 -5.82 2.46 -17.46
CA GLY A 248 -6.15 2.89 -18.82
C GLY A 248 -5.27 4.05 -19.32
N ILE A 249 -3.96 3.95 -19.12
CA ILE A 249 -2.95 4.96 -19.54
C ILE A 249 -2.05 4.50 -20.69
N GLY A 250 -2.32 3.31 -21.26
CA GLY A 250 -1.55 2.74 -22.37
C GLY A 250 -0.12 2.35 -21.99
N TRP A 251 0.74 2.19 -23.01
CA TRP A 251 2.12 1.70 -22.86
C TRP A 251 3.18 2.79 -22.69
N VAL A 252 2.83 4.05 -22.96
CA VAL A 252 3.79 5.18 -22.97
C VAL A 252 4.54 5.28 -21.65
N LEU A 253 3.83 5.13 -20.53
CA LEU A 253 4.42 5.22 -19.19
C LEU A 253 5.33 4.03 -18.89
N THR A 254 4.99 2.83 -19.35
CA THR A 254 5.85 1.65 -19.19
C THR A 254 7.13 1.77 -20.02
N ILE A 255 7.02 2.22 -21.27
CA ILE A 255 8.16 2.42 -22.17
C ILE A 255 9.11 3.46 -21.58
N THR A 256 8.59 4.65 -21.25
CA THR A 256 9.40 5.72 -20.64
C THR A 256 10.00 5.30 -19.30
N TRP A 257 9.30 4.49 -18.50
CA TRP A 257 9.83 3.97 -17.24
C TRP A 257 11.03 3.05 -17.46
N ALA A 258 10.95 2.16 -18.45
CA ALA A 258 12.03 1.26 -18.82
C ALA A 258 13.21 2.02 -19.44
N VAL A 259 12.94 2.98 -20.32
CA VAL A 259 13.97 3.84 -20.94
C VAL A 259 14.75 4.61 -19.88
N TYR A 260 14.08 5.20 -18.88
CA TYR A 260 14.77 5.86 -17.78
C TYR A 260 15.71 4.90 -17.04
N ARG A 261 15.24 3.68 -16.73
CA ARG A 261 16.06 2.68 -16.02
C ARG A 261 17.25 2.21 -16.85
N ALA A 262 17.06 2.00 -18.15
CA ALA A 262 18.14 1.64 -19.07
C ALA A 262 19.18 2.76 -19.22
N ALA A 263 18.73 4.02 -19.34
CA ALA A 263 19.61 5.18 -19.42
C ALA A 263 20.44 5.37 -18.15
N ILE A 264 19.83 5.21 -16.97
CA ILE A 264 20.56 5.25 -15.69
C ILE A 264 21.55 4.10 -15.58
N LEU A 265 21.17 2.88 -15.99
CA LEU A 265 22.09 1.74 -15.98
C LEU A 265 23.30 2.00 -16.88
N ALA A 266 23.08 2.51 -18.09
CA ALA A 266 24.16 2.91 -19.00
C ALA A 266 25.05 4.00 -18.37
N ALA A 267 24.45 5.02 -17.75
CA ALA A 267 25.20 6.06 -17.06
C ALA A 267 26.07 5.50 -15.92
N ILE A 268 25.55 4.55 -15.12
CA ILE A 268 26.32 3.92 -14.03
C ILE A 268 27.50 3.08 -14.56
N LEU A 269 27.37 2.49 -15.74
CA LEU A 269 28.38 1.59 -16.31
C LEU A 269 29.46 2.30 -17.12
N PHE A 270 29.14 3.44 -17.74
CA PHE A 270 30.02 4.10 -18.71
C PHE A 270 30.49 5.51 -18.31
N ILE A 271 29.93 6.09 -17.24
CA ILE A 271 30.28 7.41 -16.71
C ILE A 271 30.77 7.26 -15.28
#